data_AF-A0AAD8E4F0-F1
#
_entry.id   AF-A0AAD8E4F0-F1
#
_cell.length_a   1.000
_cell.length_b   1.000
_cell.length_c   1.000
_cell.angle_alpha   90.00
_cell.angle_beta   90.00
_cell.angle_gamma   90.00
#
_symmetry.space_group_name_H-M   'P 1'
#
loop_
_entity.id
_entity.type
_entity.pdbx_description
1 polymer ?
#
loop_
_entity_poly.entity_id
_entity_poly.type
_entity_poly.pdbx_seq_one_letter_code
_entity_poly.pdbx_strand_id
1 'polypeptide(L)'
;EDLLIHGDSVYDIIDKQDHQAIQTELVRSATAPGDEERIFLCRMNVSRNARRQMRFGDQKVVLVQGHYLSFLPLCSRNEPVFLATCTPVAMPETRECVVQGATNVFTSIHSMDMKFMHIDKKALPTYFGKSLSPPTMELNVMRRAEHKQNWNRGLLNY
;
A
#
# COMPACT_ATOMS: atom_id res chain seq x y z
N GLU A 1 -7.88 -23.54 17.70
CA GLU A 1 -6.72 -24.19 17.06
C GLU A 1 -6.78 -23.94 15.55
N ASP A 2 -5.65 -24.05 14.85
CA ASP A 2 -5.35 -23.59 13.47
C ASP A 2 -4.91 -22.13 13.32
N LEU A 3 -3.96 -21.74 14.15
CA LEU A 3 -3.08 -20.61 13.87
C LEU A 3 -2.06 -21.07 12.79
N LEU A 4 -2.21 -20.60 11.55
CA LEU A 4 -1.22 -20.74 10.46
C LEU A 4 0.09 -19.94 10.72
N ILE A 5 0.46 -19.78 11.99
CA ILE A 5 1.74 -19.24 12.48
C ILE A 5 2.46 -20.36 13.22
N HIS A 6 2.61 -21.52 12.55
CA HIS A 6 3.53 -22.57 12.98
C HIS A 6 4.98 -22.27 12.61
N GLY A 7 5.21 -21.13 11.96
CA GLY A 7 6.51 -20.68 11.53
C GLY A 7 6.89 -19.40 12.25
N ASP A 8 8.04 -19.42 12.91
CA ASP A 8 8.65 -18.25 13.55
C ASP A 8 9.14 -17.23 12.51
N SER A 9 8.87 -17.45 11.22
CA SER A 9 9.33 -16.63 10.11
C SER A 9 8.22 -15.89 9.40
N VAL A 10 8.45 -14.62 9.09
CA VAL A 10 7.57 -13.81 8.23
C VAL A 10 7.43 -14.41 6.82
N TYR A 11 8.39 -15.21 6.37
CA TYR A 11 8.35 -15.83 5.03
C TYR A 11 7.30 -16.94 4.91
N ASP A 12 6.76 -17.45 6.01
CA ASP A 12 5.69 -18.47 5.99
C ASP A 12 4.34 -17.86 5.58
N ILE A 13 4.15 -16.57 5.86
CA ILE A 13 2.94 -15.83 5.48
C ILE A 13 3.10 -15.11 4.13
N ILE A 14 4.32 -14.86 3.67
CA ILE A 14 4.59 -14.19 2.39
C ILE A 14 4.61 -15.22 1.25
N ASP A 15 4.04 -14.86 0.10
CA ASP A 15 4.15 -15.67 -1.11
C ASP A 15 5.60 -15.88 -1.53
N LYS A 16 5.95 -17.12 -1.87
CA LYS A 16 7.31 -17.54 -2.21
C LYS A 16 7.93 -16.72 -3.35
N GLN A 17 7.13 -16.24 -4.29
CA GLN A 17 7.60 -15.42 -5.41
C GLN A 17 8.12 -14.05 -4.95
N ASP A 18 7.63 -13.53 -3.82
CA ASP A 18 8.03 -12.21 -3.31
C ASP A 18 9.22 -12.29 -2.33
N HIS A 19 9.63 -13.50 -1.91
CA HIS A 19 10.69 -13.70 -0.91
C HIS A 19 12.00 -12.99 -1.27
N GLN A 20 12.48 -13.15 -2.50
CA GLN A 20 13.75 -12.55 -2.94
C GLN A 20 13.69 -11.02 -2.95
N ALA A 21 12.58 -10.45 -3.41
CA ALA A 21 12.39 -9.01 -3.48
C ALA A 21 12.37 -8.39 -2.08
N ILE A 22 11.65 -9.02 -1.15
CA ILE A 22 11.54 -8.56 0.24
C ILE A 22 12.87 -8.71 0.98
N GLN A 23 13.58 -9.83 0.81
CA GLN A 23 14.93 -10.00 1.36
C GLN A 23 15.86 -8.89 0.88
N THR A 24 15.81 -8.55 -0.40
CA THR A 24 16.60 -7.46 -0.96
C THR A 24 16.24 -6.13 -0.30
N GLU A 25 14.95 -5.81 -0.17
CA GLU A 25 14.49 -4.54 0.42
C GLU A 25 14.85 -4.42 1.91
N LEU A 26 14.77 -5.52 2.66
CA LEU A 26 15.14 -5.57 4.07
C LEU A 26 16.66 -5.50 4.27
N VAL A 27 17.46 -6.19 3.45
CA VAL A 27 18.92 -6.21 3.59
C VAL A 27 19.59 -4.92 3.11
N ARG A 28 18.97 -4.19 2.17
CA ARG A 28 19.50 -2.95 1.55
C ARG A 28 20.03 -1.91 2.53
N SER A 29 19.57 -1.90 3.78
CA SER A 29 19.91 -0.85 4.76
C SER A 29 20.53 -1.33 6.07
N ALA A 30 20.82 -2.62 6.23
CA ALA A 30 21.56 -3.07 7.42
C ALA A 30 22.95 -2.40 7.54
N THR A 31 23.44 -1.81 6.45
CA THR A 31 24.76 -1.19 6.32
C THR A 31 24.79 0.33 6.49
N ALA A 32 23.63 0.99 6.62
CA ALA A 32 23.53 2.44 6.88
C ALA A 32 22.48 2.68 7.96
N PRO A 33 22.89 2.86 9.24
CA PRO A 33 21.98 3.14 10.33
C PRO A 33 21.45 4.57 10.19
N GLY A 34 20.34 4.69 9.47
CA GLY A 34 19.52 5.88 9.36
C GLY A 34 18.05 5.48 9.41
N ASP A 35 17.21 6.39 9.86
CA ASP A 35 15.76 6.28 10.03
C ASP A 35 15.02 6.20 8.68
N GLU A 36 15.53 5.39 7.75
CA GLU A 36 15.04 5.32 6.37
C GLU A 36 13.79 4.44 6.32
N GLU A 37 12.67 5.11 6.05
CA GLU A 37 11.39 4.46 5.83
C GLU A 37 11.43 3.59 4.55
N ARG A 38 11.06 2.32 4.72
CA ARG A 38 10.91 1.32 3.66
C ARG A 38 9.45 1.15 3.33
N ILE A 39 9.13 1.22 2.05
CA ILE A 39 7.77 1.04 1.53
C ILE A 39 7.83 0.03 0.40
N PHE A 40 7.11 -1.08 0.54
CA PHE A 40 7.02 -2.11 -0.49
C PHE A 40 5.65 -2.80 -0.48
N LEU A 41 5.33 -3.47 -1.59
CA LEU A 41 4.15 -4.32 -1.72
C LEU A 41 4.58 -5.79 -1.68
N CYS A 42 3.79 -6.63 -1.02
CA CYS A 42 3.96 -8.07 -1.08
C CYS A 42 2.63 -8.80 -1.00
N ARG A 43 2.60 -10.03 -1.50
CA ARG A 43 1.46 -10.94 -1.34
C ARG A 43 1.60 -11.71 -0.03
N MET A 44 0.58 -11.58 0.80
CA MET A 44 0.46 -12.34 2.05
C MET A 44 -0.68 -13.36 1.93
N ASN A 45 -0.42 -14.58 2.38
CA ASN A 45 -1.41 -15.63 2.51
C ASN A 45 -2.42 -15.25 3.61
N VAL A 46 -3.70 -15.27 3.27
CA VAL A 46 -4.78 -14.88 4.18
C VAL A 46 -5.17 -16.07 5.05
N SER A 47 -5.41 -15.86 6.35
CA SER A 47 -5.87 -16.94 7.24
C SER A 47 -7.24 -17.50 6.83
N ARG A 48 -7.53 -18.76 7.20
CA ARG A 48 -8.84 -19.40 6.95
C ARG A 48 -10.02 -18.55 7.45
N ASN A 49 -9.86 -17.89 8.60
CA ASN A 49 -10.90 -17.05 9.20
C ASN A 49 -11.13 -15.76 8.40
N ALA A 50 -10.06 -15.10 7.98
CA ALA A 50 -10.15 -13.88 7.18
C ALA A 50 -10.75 -14.13 5.79
N ARG A 51 -10.45 -15.28 5.15
CA ARG A 51 -11.08 -15.68 3.88
C ARG A 51 -12.61 -15.78 3.99
N ARG A 52 -13.11 -16.38 5.07
CA ARG A 52 -14.56 -16.52 5.32
C ARG A 52 -15.26 -15.20 5.55
N GLN A 53 -14.65 -14.29 6.29
CA GLN A 53 -15.27 -13.00 6.64
C GLN A 53 -15.23 -12.01 5.47
N MET A 54 -14.14 -12.00 4.71
CA MET A 54 -13.88 -10.91 3.77
C MET A 54 -14.11 -11.28 2.30
N ARG A 55 -14.57 -12.51 2.00
CA ARG A 55 -14.68 -13.06 0.62
C ARG A 55 -13.41 -12.86 -0.21
N PHE A 56 -12.28 -12.85 0.48
CA PHE A 56 -10.97 -12.69 -0.11
C PHE A 56 -10.51 -14.04 -0.66
N GLY A 57 -9.78 -14.02 -1.78
CA GLY A 57 -9.02 -15.17 -2.24
C GLY A 57 -7.93 -15.57 -1.25
N ASP A 58 -7.13 -16.57 -1.61
CA ASP A 58 -6.10 -17.11 -0.69
C ASP A 58 -4.99 -16.12 -0.36
N GLN A 59 -4.83 -15.07 -1.17
CA GLN A 59 -3.76 -14.09 -1.05
C GLN A 59 -4.28 -12.65 -1.11
N LYS A 60 -3.55 -11.75 -0.44
CA LYS A 60 -3.75 -10.31 -0.51
C LYS A 60 -2.47 -9.58 -0.77
N VAL A 61 -2.55 -8.57 -1.65
CA VAL A 61 -1.50 -7.56 -1.77
C VAL A 61 -1.59 -6.65 -0.56
N VAL A 62 -0.47 -6.49 0.13
CA VAL A 62 -0.33 -5.70 1.35
C VAL A 62 0.76 -4.67 1.13
N LEU A 63 0.46 -3.41 1.47
CA LEU A 63 1.44 -2.33 1.58
C LEU A 63 2.12 -2.44 2.94
N VAL A 64 3.43 -2.61 2.93
CA VAL A 64 4.28 -2.64 4.11
C VAL A 64 5.07 -1.34 4.14
N GLN A 65 4.93 -0.59 5.25
CA GLN A 65 5.62 0.67 5.49
C GLN A 65 6.24 0.63 6.88
N GLY A 66 7.56 0.76 6.97
CA GLY A 66 8.29 0.57 8.22
C GLY A 66 9.73 1.05 8.19
N HIS A 67 10.46 0.87 9.29
CA HIS A 67 11.87 1.25 9.42
C HIS A 67 12.58 0.29 10.40
N TYR A 68 13.91 0.33 10.41
CA TYR A 68 14.71 -0.46 11.34
C TYR A 68 14.92 0.27 12.66
N LEU A 69 14.66 -0.40 13.77
CA LEU A 69 14.99 0.06 15.11
C LEU A 69 16.26 -0.65 15.58
N SER A 70 17.27 0.13 15.95
CA SER A 70 18.56 -0.37 16.43
C SER A 70 18.52 -0.92 17.86
N PHE A 71 17.51 -0.55 18.65
CA PHE A 71 17.33 -1.01 20.02
C PHE A 71 15.85 -1.08 20.38
N LEU A 72 15.41 -2.25 20.86
CA LEU A 72 14.10 -2.42 21.48
C LEU A 72 14.30 -2.77 22.96
N PRO A 73 13.79 -1.95 23.91
CA PRO A 73 14.02 -2.14 25.36
C PRO A 73 13.56 -3.49 25.94
N LEU A 74 12.76 -4.25 25.18
CA LEU A 74 12.17 -5.53 25.59
C LEU A 74 12.86 -6.76 24.96
N CYS A 75 13.85 -6.56 24.08
CA CYS A 75 14.61 -7.64 23.47
C CYS A 75 16.02 -7.69 24.04
N SER A 76 16.42 -8.85 24.57
CA SER A 76 17.80 -9.11 25.00
C SER A 76 18.79 -9.26 23.83
N ARG A 77 18.28 -9.29 22.59
CA ARG A 77 19.07 -9.34 21.37
C ARG A 77 19.34 -7.93 20.85
N ASN A 78 20.62 -7.62 20.69
CA ASN A 78 21.09 -6.36 20.11
C ASN A 78 21.01 -6.35 18.57
N GLU A 79 20.01 -7.05 18.01
CA GLU A 79 19.78 -7.19 16.57
C GLU A 79 18.76 -6.15 16.10
N PRO A 80 18.97 -5.51 14.93
CA PRO A 80 18.03 -4.54 14.40
C PRO A 80 16.70 -5.21 14.05
N VAL A 81 15.58 -4.59 14.47
CA VAL A 81 14.24 -5.11 14.21
C VAL A 81 13.53 -4.18 13.24
N PHE A 82 12.94 -4.77 12.19
CA PHE A 82 12.10 -4.02 11.25
C PHE A 82 10.69 -3.91 11.81
N LEU A 83 10.29 -2.69 12.17
CA LEU A 83 8.93 -2.39 12.63
C LEU A 83 8.13 -1.79 11.47
N ALA A 84 6.96 -2.35 11.19
CA ALA A 84 6.14 -1.92 10.06
C ALA A 84 4.64 -1.93 10.34
N THR A 85 3.94 -1.08 9.61
CA THR A 85 2.49 -1.14 9.42
C THR A 85 2.18 -1.90 8.13
N CYS A 86 1.15 -2.73 8.18
CA CYS A 86 0.73 -3.59 7.08
C CYS A 86 -0.72 -3.29 6.70
N THR A 87 -0.93 -2.66 5.54
CA THR A 87 -2.25 -2.24 5.08
C THR A 87 -2.67 -3.03 3.84
N PRO A 88 -3.74 -3.84 3.90
CA PRO A 88 -4.24 -4.54 2.71
C PRO A 88 -4.65 -3.55 1.61
N VAL A 89 -4.18 -3.78 0.39
CA VAL A 89 -4.52 -2.92 -0.76
C VAL A 89 -5.93 -3.24 -1.23
N ALA A 90 -6.71 -2.17 -1.48
CA ALA A 90 -8.04 -2.28 -2.05
C ALA A 90 -7.95 -2.83 -3.48
N MET A 91 -8.45 -4.05 -3.66
CA MET A 91 -8.54 -4.67 -4.98
C MET A 91 -9.88 -4.28 -5.65
N PRO A 92 -9.97 -4.29 -6.99
CA PRO A 92 -11.20 -3.95 -7.72
C PRO A 92 -12.44 -4.73 -7.24
N GLU A 93 -12.27 -5.99 -6.84
CA GLU A 93 -13.32 -6.87 -6.33
C GLU A 93 -13.81 -6.46 -4.94
N THR A 94 -13.01 -5.66 -4.21
CA THR A 94 -13.29 -5.17 -2.85
C THR A 94 -13.65 -3.69 -2.82
N ARG A 95 -13.75 -3.08 -4.01
CA ARG A 95 -13.96 -1.66 -4.20
C ARG A 95 -15.20 -1.15 -3.47
N GLU A 96 -16.30 -1.90 -3.46
CA GLU A 96 -17.55 -1.46 -2.82
C GLU A 96 -17.37 -1.11 -1.33
N CYS A 97 -16.52 -1.86 -0.61
CA CYS A 97 -16.25 -1.63 0.81
C CYS A 97 -15.49 -0.33 1.09
N VAL A 98 -14.80 0.24 0.09
CA VAL A 98 -13.94 1.43 0.27
C VAL A 98 -14.67 2.71 -0.13
N VAL A 99 -15.61 2.63 -1.08
CA VAL A 99 -16.17 3.84 -1.73
C VAL A 99 -17.65 4.10 -1.46
N GLN A 100 -18.37 3.19 -0.80
CA GLN A 100 -19.77 3.43 -0.45
C GLN A 100 -19.90 4.63 0.49
N GLY A 101 -20.69 5.64 0.09
CA GLY A 101 -20.90 6.87 0.86
C GLY A 101 -19.81 7.94 0.73
N ALA A 102 -18.67 7.65 0.09
CA ALA A 102 -17.61 8.63 -0.07
C ALA A 102 -17.93 9.64 -1.19
N THR A 103 -18.01 10.92 -0.82
CA THR A 103 -18.17 12.05 -1.75
C THR A 103 -16.83 12.63 -2.21
N ASN A 104 -15.77 12.33 -1.47
CA ASN A 104 -14.39 12.72 -1.72
C ASN A 104 -13.58 11.63 -2.46
N VAL A 105 -14.25 10.73 -3.18
CA VAL A 105 -13.60 9.72 -4.01
C VAL A 105 -14.23 9.72 -5.40
N PHE A 106 -13.39 9.66 -6.41
CA PHE A 106 -13.77 9.48 -7.80
C PHE A 106 -13.12 8.21 -8.36
N THR A 107 -13.67 7.76 -9.48
CA THR A 107 -13.21 6.59 -10.23
C THR A 107 -12.64 7.01 -11.55
N SER A 108 -11.53 6.39 -11.94
CA SER A 108 -11.04 6.39 -13.31
C SER A 108 -10.71 4.96 -13.77
N ILE A 109 -10.72 4.75 -15.08
CA ILE A 109 -10.31 3.52 -15.74
C ILE A 109 -9.19 3.89 -16.70
N HIS A 110 -8.10 3.10 -16.65
CA HIS A 110 -6.91 3.34 -17.44
C HIS A 110 -6.53 2.11 -18.26
N SER A 111 -5.85 2.33 -19.37
CA SER A 111 -5.07 1.28 -20.04
C SER A 111 -3.81 0.95 -19.23
N MET A 112 -3.13 -0.14 -19.59
CA MET A 112 -1.92 -0.61 -18.87
C MET A 112 -0.75 0.38 -18.92
N ASP A 113 -0.72 1.28 -19.90
CA ASP A 113 0.21 2.41 -20.01
C ASP A 113 -0.27 3.66 -19.24
N MET A 114 -1.23 3.49 -18.31
CA MET A 114 -1.80 4.53 -17.45
C MET A 114 -2.57 5.65 -18.15
N LYS A 115 -2.88 5.54 -19.45
CA LYS A 115 -3.73 6.53 -20.14
C LYS A 115 -5.18 6.42 -19.70
N PHE A 116 -5.86 7.56 -19.57
CA PHE A 116 -7.26 7.60 -19.16
C PHE A 116 -8.17 7.07 -20.27
N MET A 117 -8.97 6.05 -19.96
CA MET A 117 -10.07 5.58 -20.81
C MET A 117 -11.42 6.13 -20.35
N HIS A 118 -11.60 6.28 -19.02
CA HIS A 118 -12.83 6.81 -18.44
C HIS A 118 -12.56 7.52 -17.11
N ILE A 119 -13.33 8.56 -16.80
CA ILE A 119 -13.34 9.24 -15.50
C ILE A 119 -14.80 9.52 -15.12
N ASP A 120 -15.18 9.22 -13.88
CA ASP A 120 -16.54 9.45 -13.42
C ASP A 120 -16.88 10.96 -13.23
N LYS A 121 -18.17 11.26 -13.13
CA LYS A 121 -18.68 12.63 -13.05
C LYS A 121 -18.29 13.36 -11.75
N LYS A 122 -17.84 12.66 -10.70
CA LYS A 122 -17.45 13.27 -9.42
C LYS A 122 -16.07 13.93 -9.53
N ALA A 123 -15.21 13.41 -10.41
CA ALA A 123 -13.84 13.90 -10.55
C ALA A 123 -13.78 15.38 -10.99
N LEU A 124 -14.60 15.75 -11.98
CA LEU A 124 -14.47 17.04 -12.65
C LEU A 124 -14.78 18.26 -11.78
N PRO A 125 -15.97 18.36 -11.15
CA PRO A 125 -16.31 19.53 -10.35
C PRO A 125 -15.44 19.66 -9.09
N THR A 126 -15.09 18.51 -8.49
CA THR A 126 -14.46 18.47 -7.16
C THR A 126 -12.92 18.55 -7.22
N TYR A 127 -12.29 18.00 -8.26
CA TYR A 127 -10.82 17.88 -8.32
C TYR A 127 -10.15 18.65 -9.46
N PHE A 128 -10.84 18.78 -10.61
CA PHE A 128 -10.23 19.27 -11.85
C PHE A 128 -10.74 20.64 -12.32
N GLY A 129 -11.86 21.14 -11.77
CA GLY A 129 -12.49 22.38 -12.22
C GLY A 129 -13.28 22.19 -13.53
N LYS A 130 -14.21 23.10 -13.82
CA LYS A 130 -15.25 22.94 -14.86
C LYS A 130 -14.76 23.03 -16.32
N SER A 131 -13.46 23.12 -16.61
CA SER A 131 -12.99 23.31 -18.00
C SER A 131 -11.60 22.71 -18.24
N LEU A 132 -11.51 21.42 -18.52
CA LEU A 132 -10.35 20.86 -19.20
C LEU A 132 -10.86 19.94 -20.29
N SER A 133 -10.42 20.18 -21.53
CA SER A 133 -10.62 19.24 -22.63
C SER A 133 -9.81 17.96 -22.36
N PRO A 134 -10.23 16.78 -22.86
CA PRO A 134 -9.60 15.49 -22.58
C PRO A 134 -8.05 15.46 -22.69
N PRO A 135 -7.40 16.05 -23.72
CA PRO A 135 -5.94 16.01 -23.83
C PRO A 135 -5.21 16.89 -22.81
N THR A 136 -5.89 17.87 -22.19
CA THR A 136 -5.29 18.77 -21.19
C THR A 136 -5.42 18.20 -19.76
N MET A 137 -6.17 17.12 -19.58
CA MET A 137 -6.33 16.44 -18.29
C MET A 137 -5.11 15.58 -17.93
N GLU A 138 -4.51 14.85 -18.87
CA GLU A 138 -3.39 13.92 -18.60
C GLU A 138 -2.20 14.60 -17.91
N LEU A 139 -1.79 15.77 -18.41
CA LEU A 139 -0.66 16.52 -17.86
C LEU A 139 -0.96 17.17 -16.50
N ASN A 140 -2.22 17.53 -16.23
CA ASN A 140 -2.61 18.21 -14.99
C ASN A 140 -2.97 17.22 -13.87
N VAL A 141 -3.45 16.02 -14.20
CA VAL A 141 -3.75 14.97 -13.21
C VAL A 141 -2.47 14.45 -12.58
N MET A 142 -1.44 14.14 -13.38
CA MET A 142 -0.11 13.72 -12.88
C MET A 142 0.49 14.79 -11.96
N ARG A 143 0.50 16.05 -12.43
CA ARG A 143 1.11 17.17 -11.70
C ARG A 143 0.38 17.53 -10.39
N ARG A 144 -0.95 17.35 -10.30
CA ARG A 144 -1.72 17.56 -9.06
C ARG A 144 -1.74 16.35 -8.13
N ALA A 145 -1.67 15.13 -8.65
CA ALA A 145 -1.48 13.93 -7.83
C ALA A 145 -0.15 13.99 -7.07
N GLU A 146 0.93 14.42 -7.74
CA GLU A 146 2.23 14.71 -7.13
C GLU A 146 2.14 15.80 -6.04
N HIS A 147 1.42 16.89 -6.31
CA HIS A 147 1.26 17.97 -5.33
C HIS A 147 0.41 17.55 -4.10
N LYS A 148 -0.61 16.70 -4.27
CA LYS A 148 -1.38 16.16 -3.14
C LYS A 148 -0.62 15.11 -2.34
N GLN A 149 0.23 14.29 -2.96
CA GLN A 149 1.14 13.42 -2.22
C GLN A 149 2.14 14.23 -1.38
N ASN A 150 2.62 15.36 -1.90
CA ASN A 150 3.47 16.29 -1.14
C ASN A 150 2.71 16.98 0.02
N TRP A 151 1.42 17.27 -0.13
CA TRP A 151 0.60 17.85 0.95
C TRP A 151 0.30 16.82 2.07
N ASN A 152 0.07 15.55 1.74
CA ASN A 152 -0.13 14.51 2.74
C ASN A 152 1.13 14.20 3.57
N ARG A 153 2.33 14.44 3.03
CA ARG A 153 3.57 14.44 3.83
C ARG A 153 3.68 15.62 4.80
N GLY A 154 2.97 16.73 4.54
CA GLY A 154 2.96 17.92 5.40
C GLY A 154 1.95 17.87 6.57
N LEU A 155 0.97 16.97 6.53
CA LEU A 155 -0.06 16.82 7.56
C LEU A 155 0.23 15.72 8.61
N LEU A 156 1.38 15.04 8.51
CA LEU A 156 1.86 14.09 9.52
C LEU A 156 2.88 14.70 10.49
N ASN A 157 3.09 16.02 10.44
CA ASN A 157 3.85 16.76 11.43
C ASN A 157 2.92 17.66 12.24
N TYR A 158 1.99 17.06 12.99
CA TYR A 158 1.39 17.59 14.23
C TYR A 158 0.85 16.44 15.06
#